data_AF-A0A0R1GUA2-F1
#
_entry.id   AF-A0A0R1GUA2-F1
#
_cell.length_a   1.000
_cell.length_b   1.000
_cell.length_c   1.000
_cell.angle_alpha   90.00
_cell.angle_beta   90.00
_cell.angle_gamma   90.00
#
_symmetry.space_group_name_H-M   'P 1'
#
loop_
_entity.id
_entity.type
_entity.pdbx_description
1 polymer ?
#
loop_
_entity_poly.entity_id
_entity_poly.type
_entity_poly.pdbx_seq_one_letter_code
_entity_poly.pdbx_strand_id
1 'polypeptide(L)'
;MEPLLKDLLLASNLGLSRDHRLAGWHILTILYHDSATGGVPITLGYLAQKYNNDYLDAGEKPLKDDVLKRILEVLGEQAKLIEVSPRKVRVQMKSGSYHTQQSYVYKITSSGIEYLSVMQKVVDADNTVTANITRINEYCQLVKKLSVPELSADSTQLYNDFQNMVSAYNDVMKGMHKLDDDLSELANDLAFNHGGAAAAHLQAMLKDKAIPAFTQLLGQGPQIQALANSMIFSDRVAHSQQGNDDLDTAHAVGDQAKMLLRFNKSRAYVQRQLQRLAASFDPSASAIDNSLDTVYLLFQTILNAIRLLSQEYDHVQSQSVDIKVLTGQIDQLLTRYRTLQVPAPIPQHLP
;
A
#
# COMPACT_ATOMS: atom_id res chain seq x y z
N MET A 1 6.82 6.78 -14.16
CA MET A 1 6.80 5.91 -12.97
C MET A 1 6.61 6.79 -11.76
N GLU A 2 5.73 6.40 -10.84
CA GLU A 2 5.49 7.15 -9.59
C GLU A 2 6.78 7.16 -8.72
N PRO A 3 7.11 8.27 -8.04
CA PRO A 3 8.33 8.35 -7.22
C PRO A 3 8.45 7.29 -6.13
N LEU A 4 7.36 7.02 -5.39
CA LEU A 4 7.34 6.02 -4.32
C LEU A 4 7.55 4.60 -4.85
N LEU A 5 6.90 4.28 -5.97
CA LEU A 5 7.13 3.00 -6.66
C LEU A 5 8.59 2.89 -7.11
N LYS A 6 9.16 3.96 -7.67
CA LYS A 6 10.58 3.97 -8.08
C LYS A 6 11.50 3.68 -6.90
N ASP A 7 11.29 4.33 -5.75
CA ASP A 7 12.10 4.13 -4.55
C ASP A 7 11.97 2.71 -3.99
N LEU A 8 10.75 2.17 -3.94
CA LEU A 8 10.48 0.80 -3.51
C LEU A 8 11.18 -0.22 -4.42
N LEU A 9 11.14 -0.01 -5.73
CA LEU A 9 11.79 -0.88 -6.70
C LEU A 9 13.32 -0.79 -6.64
N LEU A 10 13.87 0.41 -6.43
CA LEU A 10 15.31 0.60 -6.22
C LEU A 10 15.79 -0.05 -4.93
N ALA A 11 14.96 -0.06 -3.89
CA ALA A 11 15.23 -0.77 -2.63
C ALA A 11 15.18 -2.30 -2.83
N SER A 12 14.25 -2.79 -3.66
CA SER A 12 14.19 -4.21 -4.03
C SER A 12 15.33 -4.65 -4.96
N ASN A 13 15.92 -3.73 -5.73
CA ASN A 13 17.03 -3.95 -6.68
C ASN A 13 16.90 -5.24 -7.51
N LEU A 14 15.75 -5.41 -8.16
CA LEU A 14 15.43 -6.62 -8.90
C LEU A 14 16.35 -6.76 -10.13
N GLY A 15 17.12 -7.85 -10.21
CA GLY A 15 18.10 -8.10 -11.28
C GLY A 15 19.53 -7.70 -10.95
N LEU A 16 19.78 -7.08 -9.79
CA LEU A 16 21.11 -6.83 -9.19
C LEU A 16 22.09 -6.05 -10.10
N SER A 17 21.60 -5.27 -11.06
CA SER A 17 22.45 -4.49 -11.96
C SER A 17 22.71 -3.09 -11.39
N ARG A 18 23.99 -2.75 -11.18
CA ARG A 18 24.39 -1.42 -10.68
C ARG A 18 24.10 -0.32 -11.70
N ASP A 19 24.32 -0.62 -12.97
CA ASP A 19 24.23 0.36 -14.06
C ASP A 19 22.80 0.44 -14.65
N HIS A 20 21.92 -0.50 -14.27
CA HIS A 20 20.51 -0.55 -14.70
C HIS A 20 19.61 -1.03 -13.56
N ARG A 21 19.41 -0.19 -12.56
CA ARG A 21 18.83 -0.59 -11.25
C ARG A 21 17.35 -0.96 -11.33
N LEU A 22 16.64 -0.50 -12.36
CA LEU A 22 15.22 -0.80 -12.59
C LEU A 22 14.99 -1.83 -13.69
N ALA A 23 16.04 -2.39 -14.29
CA ALA A 23 15.87 -3.26 -15.45
C ALA A 23 15.05 -4.52 -15.16
N GLY A 24 15.17 -5.12 -13.96
CA GLY A 24 14.32 -6.26 -13.58
C GLY A 24 12.83 -5.93 -13.64
N TRP A 25 12.43 -4.77 -13.11
CA TRP A 25 11.04 -4.30 -13.15
C TRP A 25 10.57 -4.03 -14.58
N HIS A 26 11.38 -3.32 -15.37
CA HIS A 26 11.02 -2.99 -16.75
C HIS A 26 10.90 -4.23 -17.64
N ILE A 27 11.76 -5.22 -17.44
CA ILE A 27 11.68 -6.50 -18.15
C ILE A 27 10.39 -7.25 -17.80
N LEU A 28 10.02 -7.30 -16.51
CA LEU A 28 8.74 -7.88 -16.10
C LEU A 28 7.54 -7.11 -16.69
N THR A 29 7.64 -5.78 -16.72
CA THR A 29 6.61 -4.92 -17.34
C THR A 29 6.45 -5.22 -18.82
N ILE A 30 7.56 -5.33 -19.57
CA ILE A 30 7.55 -5.70 -20.99
C ILE A 30 6.90 -7.08 -21.15
N LEU A 31 7.31 -8.07 -20.36
CA LEU A 31 6.78 -9.43 -20.44
C LEU A 31 5.28 -9.48 -20.12
N TYR A 32 4.81 -8.69 -19.16
CA TYR A 32 3.40 -8.61 -18.80
C TYR A 32 2.53 -8.09 -19.96
N HIS A 33 2.92 -6.97 -20.56
CA HIS A 33 2.12 -6.36 -21.64
C HIS A 33 2.22 -7.13 -22.96
N ASP A 34 3.41 -7.68 -23.27
CA ASP A 34 3.66 -8.29 -24.57
C ASP A 34 3.33 -9.78 -24.62
N SER A 35 3.21 -10.44 -23.46
CA SER A 35 2.75 -11.84 -23.42
C SER A 35 1.29 -11.99 -23.86
N ALA A 36 0.49 -10.92 -23.79
CA ALA A 36 -0.89 -10.86 -24.25
C ALA A 36 -1.03 -10.66 -25.77
N THR A 37 -0.02 -10.10 -26.45
CA THR A 37 -0.02 -9.86 -27.90
C THR A 37 0.46 -11.12 -28.64
N GLY A 38 -0.43 -12.10 -28.73
CA GLY A 38 -0.18 -13.50 -29.11
C GLY A 38 0.34 -13.78 -30.53
N GLY A 39 1.56 -13.35 -30.87
CA GLY A 39 2.20 -13.74 -32.13
C GLY A 39 3.72 -13.64 -32.18
N VAL A 40 4.33 -12.71 -31.46
CA VAL A 40 5.79 -12.49 -31.52
C VAL A 40 6.49 -13.18 -30.34
N PRO A 41 7.44 -14.10 -30.58
CA PRO A 41 8.19 -14.72 -29.50
C PRO A 41 9.11 -13.70 -28.82
N ILE A 42 8.94 -13.54 -27.52
CA ILE A 42 9.75 -12.64 -26.68
C ILE A 42 11.12 -13.29 -26.45
N THR A 43 12.08 -12.94 -27.31
CA THR A 43 13.48 -13.42 -27.25
C THR A 43 14.38 -12.41 -26.55
N LEU A 44 15.64 -12.80 -26.27
CA LEU A 44 16.65 -11.89 -25.68
C LEU A 44 16.80 -10.59 -26.49
N GLY A 45 16.93 -10.70 -27.82
CA GLY A 45 17.08 -9.54 -28.69
C GLY A 45 15.85 -8.64 -28.71
N TYR A 46 14.65 -9.23 -28.64
CA TYR A 46 13.40 -8.48 -28.51
C TYR A 46 13.38 -7.66 -27.22
N LEU A 47 13.71 -8.28 -26.08
CA LEU A 47 13.74 -7.62 -24.78
C LEU A 47 14.78 -6.50 -24.75
N ALA A 48 15.99 -6.73 -25.27
CA ALA A 48 17.04 -5.71 -25.36
C ALA A 48 16.60 -4.53 -26.21
N GLN A 49 16.01 -4.79 -27.39
CA GLN A 49 15.53 -3.73 -28.28
C GLN A 49 14.42 -2.91 -27.63
N LYS A 50 13.42 -3.57 -27.05
CA LYS A 50 12.29 -2.88 -26.43
C LYS A 50 12.69 -2.09 -25.20
N TYR A 51 13.54 -2.67 -24.33
CA TYR A 51 14.08 -1.96 -23.17
C TYR A 51 14.86 -0.71 -23.58
N ASN A 52 15.78 -0.83 -24.54
CA ASN A 52 16.65 0.27 -24.95
C ASN A 52 15.91 1.41 -25.68
N ASN A 53 14.78 1.10 -26.31
CA ASN A 53 13.97 2.09 -27.00
C ASN A 53 13.00 2.81 -26.07
N ASP A 54 12.36 2.07 -25.16
CA ASP A 54 11.16 2.56 -24.46
C ASP A 54 11.37 2.74 -22.94
N TYR A 55 12.42 2.16 -22.35
CA TYR A 55 12.59 2.06 -20.88
C TYR A 55 13.97 2.49 -20.37
N LEU A 56 14.81 3.08 -21.23
CA LEU A 56 16.13 3.56 -20.83
C LEU A 56 16.00 4.81 -19.93
N ASP A 57 16.57 4.77 -18.73
CA ASP A 57 16.54 5.91 -17.82
C ASP A 57 17.52 7.02 -18.27
N ALA A 58 17.24 8.27 -17.89
CA ALA A 58 18.05 9.42 -18.30
C ALA A 58 19.51 9.29 -17.81
N GLY A 59 20.44 9.20 -18.75
CA GLY A 59 21.88 9.04 -18.46
C GLY A 59 22.36 7.59 -18.38
N GLU A 60 21.47 6.60 -18.52
CA GLU A 60 21.88 5.20 -18.69
C GLU A 60 22.46 4.95 -20.09
N LYS A 61 23.39 3.99 -20.20
CA LYS A 61 23.89 3.51 -21.49
C LYS A 61 22.98 2.39 -22.00
N PRO A 62 22.93 2.09 -23.31
CA PRO A 62 22.16 0.95 -23.80
C PRO A 62 22.51 -0.36 -23.08
N LEU A 63 21.47 -1.09 -22.67
CA LEU A 63 21.55 -2.40 -22.04
C LEU A 63 22.18 -3.39 -23.00
N LYS A 64 23.28 -4.00 -22.57
CA LYS A 64 24.01 -5.02 -23.33
C LYS A 64 23.46 -6.42 -23.05
N ASP A 65 23.60 -7.31 -24.04
CA ASP A 65 23.13 -8.69 -23.96
C ASP A 65 23.68 -9.46 -22.75
N ASP A 66 24.94 -9.23 -22.35
CA ASP A 66 25.55 -9.88 -21.19
C ASP A 66 24.97 -9.42 -19.85
N VAL A 67 24.55 -8.15 -19.78
CA VAL A 67 23.85 -7.59 -18.61
C VAL A 67 22.42 -8.10 -18.56
N LEU A 68 21.73 -8.08 -19.71
CA LEU A 68 20.36 -8.59 -19.82
C LEU A 68 20.26 -10.08 -19.46
N LYS A 69 21.20 -10.92 -19.92
CA LYS A 69 21.24 -12.34 -19.56
C LYS A 69 21.33 -12.53 -18.05
N ARG A 70 22.22 -11.80 -17.36
CA ARG A 70 22.34 -11.86 -15.89
C ARG A 70 21.06 -11.44 -15.19
N ILE A 71 20.39 -10.39 -15.68
CA ILE A 71 19.10 -9.97 -15.12
C ILE A 71 18.04 -11.07 -15.31
N LEU A 72 17.98 -11.68 -16.50
CA LEU A 72 17.04 -12.77 -16.79
C LEU A 72 17.33 -14.03 -15.98
N GLU A 73 18.59 -14.34 -15.71
CA GLU A 73 18.99 -15.42 -14.77
C GLU A 73 18.47 -15.14 -13.36
N VAL A 74 18.63 -13.91 -12.85
CA VAL A 74 18.09 -13.54 -11.52
C VAL A 74 16.56 -13.65 -11.51
N LEU A 75 15.87 -13.13 -12.53
CA LEU A 75 14.42 -13.18 -12.62
C LEU A 75 13.87 -14.61 -12.75
N GLY A 76 14.58 -15.48 -13.46
CA GLY A 76 14.13 -16.86 -13.74
C GLY A 76 14.53 -17.86 -12.67
N GLU A 77 15.80 -17.89 -12.29
CA GLU A 77 16.36 -18.92 -11.41
C GLU A 77 16.21 -18.56 -9.93
N GLN A 78 16.47 -17.30 -9.56
CA GLN A 78 16.46 -16.87 -8.16
C GLN A 78 15.08 -16.44 -7.71
N ALA A 79 14.42 -15.57 -8.49
CA ALA A 79 13.14 -14.98 -8.13
C ALA A 79 11.92 -15.74 -8.68
N LYS A 80 12.10 -16.65 -9.65
CA LYS A 80 11.02 -17.45 -10.29
C LYS A 80 9.87 -16.64 -10.89
N LEU A 81 10.14 -15.39 -11.27
CA LEU A 81 9.15 -14.45 -11.81
C LEU A 81 8.95 -14.64 -13.33
N ILE A 82 9.89 -15.33 -13.98
CA ILE A 82 9.83 -15.62 -15.42
C ILE A 82 10.13 -17.10 -15.71
N GLU A 83 9.48 -17.64 -16.73
CA GLU A 83 9.78 -18.95 -17.30
C GLU A 83 10.62 -18.78 -18.57
N VAL A 84 11.62 -19.63 -18.73
CA VAL A 84 12.49 -19.67 -19.90
C VAL A 84 12.29 -21.00 -20.62
N SER A 85 11.78 -20.95 -21.85
CA SER A 85 11.60 -22.15 -22.67
C SER A 85 12.39 -22.07 -23.98
N PRO A 86 13.17 -23.11 -24.34
CA PRO A 86 13.79 -23.17 -25.66
C PRO A 86 12.72 -23.45 -26.72
N ARG A 87 12.58 -22.58 -27.72
CA ARG A 87 11.62 -22.72 -28.82
C ARG A 87 12.28 -22.46 -30.17
N LYS A 88 11.73 -23.09 -31.22
CA LYS A 88 12.04 -22.74 -32.61
C LYS A 88 11.32 -21.45 -32.96
N VAL A 89 12.09 -20.42 -33.28
CA VAL A 89 11.60 -19.07 -33.58
C VAL A 89 11.92 -18.75 -35.03
N ARG A 90 10.93 -18.21 -35.76
CA ARG A 90 11.14 -17.65 -37.10
C ARG A 90 11.69 -16.24 -36.97
N VAL A 91 12.87 -16.00 -37.53
CA VAL A 91 13.54 -14.71 -37.54
C VAL A 91 13.62 -14.22 -38.98
N GLN A 92 13.27 -12.96 -39.21
CA GLN A 92 13.42 -12.34 -40.51
C GLN A 92 14.87 -11.90 -40.69
N MET A 93 15.50 -12.33 -41.78
CA MET A 93 16.86 -11.94 -42.13
C MET A 93 16.87 -10.57 -42.82
N LYS A 94 18.04 -9.92 -42.85
CA LYS A 94 18.25 -8.66 -43.58
C LYS A 94 17.92 -8.76 -45.08
N SER A 95 17.96 -9.96 -45.64
CA SER A 95 17.55 -10.30 -47.01
C SER A 95 16.02 -10.39 -47.21
N GLY A 96 15.21 -10.23 -46.16
CA GLY A 96 13.75 -10.38 -46.20
C GLY A 96 13.24 -11.83 -46.04
N SER A 97 14.12 -12.83 -46.12
CA SER A 97 13.78 -14.25 -45.95
C SER A 97 13.65 -14.66 -44.47
N TYR A 98 12.78 -15.62 -44.16
CA TYR A 98 12.63 -16.16 -42.80
C TYR A 98 13.54 -17.37 -42.57
N HIS A 99 14.26 -17.36 -41.45
CA HIS A 99 15.07 -18.49 -40.97
C HIS A 99 14.53 -18.98 -39.63
N THR A 100 14.46 -20.30 -39.44
CA THR A 100 14.05 -20.89 -38.16
C THR A 100 15.29 -21.20 -37.34
N GLN A 101 15.46 -20.55 -36.20
CA GLN A 101 16.54 -20.82 -35.26
C GLN A 101 16.01 -21.26 -33.90
N GLN A 102 16.78 -22.09 -33.19
CA GLN A 102 16.50 -22.41 -31.80
C GLN A 102 16.88 -21.20 -30.93
N SER A 103 15.93 -20.67 -30.16
CA SER A 103 16.15 -19.54 -29.26
C SER A 103 15.42 -19.74 -27.94
N TYR A 104 15.90 -19.11 -26.88
CA TYR A 104 15.14 -19.00 -25.64
C TYR A 104 14.02 -17.98 -25.80
N VAL A 105 12.84 -18.32 -25.28
CA VAL A 105 11.66 -17.47 -25.21
C VAL A 105 11.31 -17.29 -23.74
N TYR A 106 11.07 -16.04 -23.36
CA TYR A 106 10.79 -15.64 -21.98
C TYR A 106 9.30 -15.36 -21.81
N LYS A 107 8.73 -15.81 -20.69
CA LYS A 107 7.35 -15.54 -20.31
C LYS A 107 7.28 -15.15 -18.84
N ILE A 108 6.39 -14.22 -18.50
CA ILE A 108 6.11 -13.93 -17.09
C ILE A 108 5.33 -15.10 -16.47
N THR A 109 5.66 -15.48 -15.24
CA THR A 109 4.91 -16.48 -14.47
C THR A 109 3.74 -15.82 -13.74
N SER A 110 2.80 -16.61 -13.20
CA SER A 110 1.75 -16.06 -12.32
C SER A 110 2.34 -15.29 -11.13
N SER A 111 3.42 -15.80 -10.54
CA SER A 111 4.15 -15.12 -9.45
C SER A 111 4.79 -13.81 -9.91
N GLY A 112 5.30 -13.73 -11.14
CA GLY A 112 5.78 -12.48 -11.73
C GLY A 112 4.68 -11.43 -11.89
N ILE A 113 3.49 -11.84 -12.33
CA ILE A 113 2.32 -10.95 -12.48
C ILE A 113 1.87 -10.44 -11.10
N GLU A 114 1.78 -11.35 -10.13
CA GLU A 114 1.41 -11.04 -8.76
C GLU A 114 2.40 -10.07 -8.10
N TYR A 115 3.71 -10.26 -8.30
CA TYR A 115 4.74 -9.35 -7.82
C TYR A 115 4.55 -7.92 -8.37
N LEU A 116 4.24 -7.76 -9.66
CA LEU A 116 3.95 -6.44 -10.24
C LEU A 116 2.73 -5.79 -9.57
N SER A 117 1.68 -6.58 -9.31
CA SER A 117 0.45 -6.13 -8.66
C SER A 117 0.68 -5.69 -7.21
N VAL A 118 1.38 -6.51 -6.42
CA VAL A 118 1.67 -6.25 -5.00
C VAL A 118 2.49 -4.97 -4.82
N MET A 119 3.50 -4.73 -5.66
CA MET A 119 4.32 -3.52 -5.56
C MET A 119 3.50 -2.24 -5.76
N GLN A 120 2.52 -2.25 -6.68
CA GLN A 120 1.62 -1.13 -6.87
C GLN A 120 0.68 -0.96 -5.67
N LYS A 121 0.09 -2.06 -5.16
CA LYS A 121 -0.81 -2.04 -4.00
C LYS A 121 -0.12 -1.50 -2.73
N VAL A 122 1.14 -1.84 -2.51
CA VAL A 122 1.91 -1.31 -1.36
C VAL A 122 2.10 0.22 -1.48
N VAL A 123 2.33 0.72 -2.69
CA VAL A 123 2.43 2.17 -2.95
C VAL A 123 1.07 2.85 -2.75
N ASP A 124 -0.01 2.24 -3.23
CA ASP A 124 -1.37 2.74 -3.04
C ASP A 124 -1.74 2.82 -1.56
N ALA A 125 -1.35 1.82 -0.75
CA ALA A 125 -1.53 1.82 0.70
C ALA A 125 -0.70 2.93 1.40
N ASP A 126 0.56 3.15 1.01
CA ASP A 126 1.40 4.24 1.55
C ASP A 126 0.80 5.62 1.22
N ASN A 127 0.29 5.79 0.00
CA ASN A 127 -0.43 6.99 -0.41
C ASN A 127 -1.69 7.20 0.42
N THR A 128 -2.48 6.15 0.64
CA THR A 128 -3.67 6.18 1.52
C THR A 128 -3.27 6.64 2.93
N VAL A 129 -2.21 6.07 3.52
CA VAL A 129 -1.75 6.45 4.86
C VAL A 129 -1.26 7.88 4.91
N THR A 130 -0.44 8.32 3.95
CA THR A 130 0.09 9.68 3.93
C THR A 130 -1.01 10.74 3.80
N ALA A 131 -1.99 10.49 2.91
CA ALA A 131 -3.17 11.36 2.78
C ALA A 131 -3.98 11.38 4.08
N ASN A 132 -4.18 10.22 4.71
CA ASN A 132 -4.96 10.09 5.93
C ASN A 132 -4.30 10.81 7.12
N ILE A 133 -2.98 10.69 7.28
CA ILE A 133 -2.21 11.41 8.30
C ILE A 133 -2.42 12.93 8.18
N THR A 134 -2.41 13.46 6.96
CA THR A 134 -2.65 14.89 6.72
C THR A 134 -4.03 15.31 7.23
N ARG A 135 -5.07 14.51 6.94
CA ARG A 135 -6.45 14.76 7.40
C ARG A 135 -6.62 14.57 8.91
N ILE A 136 -5.94 13.60 9.51
CA ILE A 136 -5.91 13.42 10.97
C ILE A 136 -5.33 14.65 11.65
N ASN A 137 -4.23 15.18 11.13
CA ASN A 137 -3.60 16.38 11.69
C ASN A 137 -4.51 17.60 11.60
N GLU A 138 -5.15 17.82 10.45
CA GLU A 138 -6.15 18.86 10.24
C GLU A 138 -7.31 18.73 11.23
N TYR A 139 -7.88 17.52 11.36
CA TYR A 139 -8.93 17.23 12.31
C TYR A 139 -8.50 17.56 13.75
N CYS A 140 -7.35 17.06 14.20
CA CYS A 140 -6.85 17.30 15.56
C CYS A 140 -6.63 18.80 15.84
N GLN A 141 -6.13 19.55 14.86
CA GLN A 141 -5.97 21.01 14.98
C GLN A 141 -7.33 21.70 15.12
N LEU A 142 -8.32 21.29 14.34
CA LEU A 142 -9.67 21.87 14.39
C LEU A 142 -10.38 21.52 15.70
N VAL A 143 -10.29 20.28 16.18
CA VAL A 143 -10.84 19.90 17.50
C VAL A 143 -10.22 20.76 18.60
N LYS A 144 -8.89 20.90 18.60
CA LYS A 144 -8.18 21.72 19.58
C LYS A 144 -8.59 23.19 19.50
N LYS A 145 -8.72 23.74 18.29
CA LYS A 145 -9.20 25.10 18.05
C LYS A 145 -10.59 25.28 18.63
N LEU A 146 -11.55 24.45 18.23
CA LEU A 146 -12.96 24.53 18.62
C LEU A 146 -13.20 24.28 20.12
N SER A 147 -12.29 23.58 20.79
CA SER A 147 -12.35 23.36 22.24
C SER A 147 -11.99 24.58 23.08
N VAL A 148 -11.54 25.69 22.46
CA VAL A 148 -11.23 26.93 23.17
C VAL A 148 -12.53 27.66 23.57
N PRO A 149 -12.77 27.93 24.87
CA PRO A 149 -14.03 28.51 25.35
C PRO A 149 -14.36 29.87 24.73
N GLU A 150 -13.36 30.69 24.40
CA GLU A 150 -13.50 32.11 24.02
C GLU A 150 -13.52 32.40 22.51
N LEU A 151 -13.69 31.39 21.65
CA LEU A 151 -13.80 31.62 20.20
C LEU A 151 -14.92 32.62 19.84
N SER A 152 -14.59 33.68 19.09
CA SER A 152 -15.63 34.61 18.60
C SER A 152 -16.63 33.89 17.71
N ALA A 153 -17.92 34.20 17.90
CA ALA A 153 -19.03 33.77 17.06
C ALA A 153 -19.57 34.93 16.20
N ASP A 154 -18.82 36.03 16.09
CA ASP A 154 -19.26 37.24 15.38
C ASP A 154 -19.10 37.13 13.86
N SER A 155 -18.35 36.13 13.41
CA SER A 155 -18.15 35.80 11.99
C SER A 155 -18.51 34.35 11.69
N THR A 156 -18.61 34.01 10.40
CA THR A 156 -18.85 32.65 9.90
C THR A 156 -17.71 31.67 10.17
N GLN A 157 -16.57 32.15 10.67
CA GLN A 157 -15.37 31.35 10.86
C GLN A 157 -15.58 30.14 11.78
N LEU A 158 -16.26 30.30 12.92
CA LEU A 158 -16.50 29.20 13.87
C LEU A 158 -17.36 28.10 13.23
N TYR A 159 -18.39 28.48 12.45
CA TYR A 159 -19.17 27.52 11.66
C TYR A 159 -18.33 26.82 10.59
N ASN A 160 -17.50 27.57 9.86
CA ASN A 160 -16.63 27.01 8.82
C ASN A 160 -15.59 26.04 9.40
N ASP A 161 -14.98 26.38 10.54
CA ASP A 161 -14.06 25.51 11.26
C ASP A 161 -14.73 24.21 11.72
N PHE A 162 -15.96 24.30 12.25
CA PHE A 162 -16.75 23.12 12.61
C PHE A 162 -17.06 22.25 11.39
N GLN A 163 -17.46 22.85 10.27
CA GLN A 163 -17.74 22.12 9.04
C GLN A 163 -16.49 21.43 8.50
N ASN A 164 -15.34 22.12 8.52
CA ASN A 164 -14.06 21.56 8.13
C ASN A 164 -13.64 20.41 9.05
N MET A 165 -13.92 20.50 10.36
CA MET A 165 -13.64 19.43 11.32
C MET A 165 -14.43 18.17 10.96
N VAL A 166 -15.74 18.32 10.70
CA VAL A 166 -16.61 17.20 10.30
C VAL A 166 -16.17 16.63 8.96
N SER A 167 -15.79 17.47 8.00
CA SER A 167 -15.29 17.02 6.69
C SER A 167 -13.99 16.24 6.82
N ALA A 168 -13.02 16.77 7.57
CA ALA A 168 -11.74 16.11 7.83
C ALA A 168 -11.96 14.74 8.49
N TYR A 169 -12.85 14.64 9.49
CA TYR A 169 -13.22 13.35 10.08
C TYR A 169 -13.79 12.36 9.06
N ASN A 170 -14.71 12.79 8.20
CA ASN A 170 -15.29 11.92 7.17
C ASN A 170 -14.22 11.40 6.19
N ASP A 171 -13.29 12.26 5.80
CA ASP A 171 -12.18 11.89 4.92
C ASP A 171 -11.22 10.92 5.63
N VAL A 172 -10.99 11.10 6.93
CA VAL A 172 -10.21 10.16 7.74
C VAL A 172 -10.84 8.77 7.75
N MET A 173 -12.15 8.70 8.02
CA MET A 173 -12.88 7.43 8.04
C MET A 173 -12.84 6.73 6.68
N LYS A 174 -13.07 7.46 5.58
CA LYS A 174 -12.93 6.90 4.22
C LYS A 174 -11.52 6.37 3.96
N GLY A 175 -10.50 7.12 4.37
CA GLY A 175 -9.11 6.68 4.26
C GLY A 175 -8.81 5.43 5.08
N MET A 176 -9.42 5.29 6.27
CA MET A 176 -9.27 4.10 7.11
C MET A 176 -9.95 2.87 6.49
N HIS A 177 -11.16 3.01 5.94
CA HIS A 177 -11.82 1.90 5.24
C HIS A 177 -11.03 1.47 4.00
N LYS A 178 -10.56 2.43 3.20
CA LYS A 178 -9.70 2.11 2.05
C LYS A 178 -8.44 1.37 2.49
N LEU A 179 -7.79 1.84 3.56
CA LEU A 179 -6.60 1.17 4.09
C LEU A 179 -6.92 -0.24 4.58
N ASP A 180 -8.08 -0.46 5.19
CA ASP A 180 -8.52 -1.79 5.61
C ASP A 180 -8.68 -2.74 4.41
N ASP A 181 -9.34 -2.26 3.35
CA ASP A 181 -9.48 -3.00 2.09
C ASP A 181 -8.11 -3.30 1.46
N ASP A 182 -7.25 -2.27 1.32
CA ASP A 182 -5.91 -2.35 0.76
C ASP A 182 -5.07 -3.38 1.56
N LEU A 183 -5.14 -3.37 2.89
CA LEU A 183 -4.40 -4.28 3.77
C LEU A 183 -4.96 -5.70 3.77
N SER A 184 -6.26 -5.89 3.67
CA SER A 184 -6.89 -7.21 3.57
C SER A 184 -6.49 -7.91 2.27
N GLU A 185 -6.50 -7.17 1.16
CA GLU A 185 -6.02 -7.67 -0.13
C GLU A 185 -4.51 -7.99 -0.08
N LEU A 186 -3.71 -7.06 0.45
CA LEU A 186 -2.27 -7.25 0.62
C LEU A 186 -1.95 -8.43 1.55
N ALA A 187 -2.70 -8.67 2.62
CA ALA A 187 -2.46 -9.81 3.52
C ALA A 187 -2.69 -11.16 2.83
N ASN A 188 -3.67 -11.24 1.91
CA ASN A 188 -3.91 -12.45 1.12
C ASN A 188 -2.80 -12.68 0.08
N ASP A 189 -2.25 -11.61 -0.51
CA ASP A 189 -1.24 -11.70 -1.57
C ASP A 189 0.20 -11.81 -1.02
N LEU A 190 0.53 -11.08 0.06
CA LEU A 190 1.84 -11.12 0.74
C LEU A 190 2.09 -12.45 1.46
N ALA A 191 1.04 -13.21 1.76
CA ALA A 191 1.14 -14.56 2.28
C ALA A 191 1.74 -15.56 1.26
N PHE A 192 1.92 -15.17 -0.01
CA PHE A 192 2.31 -16.12 -1.05
C PHE A 192 3.70 -15.98 -1.67
N ASN A 193 4.55 -14.99 -1.32
CA ASN A 193 6.00 -15.15 -1.49
C ASN A 193 6.85 -14.03 -0.87
N HIS A 194 7.85 -14.48 -0.11
CA HIS A 194 9.07 -13.77 0.31
C HIS A 194 8.83 -12.41 0.97
N GLY A 195 8.90 -12.35 2.30
CA GLY A 195 9.06 -11.14 3.13
C GLY A 195 10.20 -10.22 2.66
N GLY A 196 9.97 -9.55 1.53
CA GLY A 196 10.90 -8.71 0.81
C GLY A 196 10.72 -7.25 1.17
N ALA A 197 11.44 -6.38 0.46
CA ALA A 197 11.45 -4.93 0.70
C ALA A 197 10.03 -4.31 0.75
N ALA A 198 9.06 -4.85 0.00
CA ALA A 198 7.66 -4.43 0.05
C ALA A 198 6.98 -4.68 1.40
N ALA A 199 7.11 -5.89 1.95
CA ALA A 199 6.55 -6.23 3.26
C ALA A 199 7.21 -5.38 4.36
N ALA A 200 8.54 -5.24 4.30
CA ALA A 200 9.29 -4.43 5.26
C ALA A 200 8.91 -2.94 5.17
N HIS A 201 8.75 -2.40 3.96
CA HIS A 201 8.29 -1.02 3.74
C HIS A 201 6.88 -0.81 4.29
N LEU A 202 5.94 -1.71 3.96
CA LEU A 202 4.57 -1.65 4.44
C LEU A 202 4.52 -1.73 5.98
N GLN A 203 5.28 -2.64 6.60
CA GLN A 203 5.35 -2.77 8.04
C GLN A 203 5.92 -1.50 8.70
N ALA A 204 7.02 -0.95 8.17
CA ALA A 204 7.61 0.29 8.67
C ALA A 204 6.63 1.47 8.53
N MET A 205 5.97 1.59 7.39
CA MET A 205 4.96 2.62 7.13
C MET A 205 3.80 2.54 8.12
N LEU A 206 3.24 1.34 8.34
CA LEU A 206 2.14 1.13 9.29
C LEU A 206 2.57 1.42 10.74
N LYS A 207 3.74 0.91 11.14
CA LYS A 207 4.24 1.02 12.52
C LYS A 207 4.70 2.44 12.87
N ASP A 208 5.46 3.07 11.98
CA ASP A 208 6.17 4.31 12.27
C ASP A 208 5.37 5.55 11.87
N LYS A 209 4.41 5.43 10.94
CA LYS A 209 3.56 6.55 10.51
C LYS A 209 2.09 6.38 10.90
N ALA A 210 1.47 5.25 10.52
CA ALA A 210 0.02 5.10 10.67
C ALA A 210 -0.41 4.98 12.15
N ILE A 211 0.23 4.10 12.95
CA ILE A 211 -0.11 3.92 14.37
C ILE A 211 -0.01 5.22 15.18
N PRO A 212 1.10 6.01 15.11
CA PRO A 212 1.19 7.26 15.84
C PRO A 212 0.07 8.25 15.49
N ALA A 213 -0.26 8.39 14.20
CA ALA A 213 -1.32 9.28 13.76
C ALA A 213 -2.70 8.82 14.27
N PHE A 214 -3.01 7.53 14.21
CA PHE A 214 -4.26 7.01 14.75
C PHE A 214 -4.34 7.14 16.28
N THR A 215 -3.22 6.96 16.97
CA THR A 215 -3.16 7.19 18.43
C THR A 215 -3.45 8.66 18.76
N GLN A 216 -2.93 9.59 17.97
CA GLN A 216 -3.24 11.02 18.10
C GLN A 216 -4.73 11.32 17.84
N LEU A 217 -5.34 10.67 16.85
CA LEU A 217 -6.77 10.77 16.56
C LEU A 217 -7.61 10.29 17.75
N LEU A 218 -7.34 9.09 18.28
CA LEU A 218 -8.02 8.52 19.44
C LEU A 218 -7.90 9.42 20.67
N GLY A 219 -6.76 10.09 20.83
CA GLY A 219 -6.53 11.09 21.89
C GLY A 219 -7.49 12.29 21.86
N GLN A 220 -8.21 12.54 20.76
CA GLN A 220 -9.19 13.63 20.66
C GLN A 220 -10.55 13.31 21.30
N GLY A 221 -10.80 12.05 21.66
CA GLY A 221 -12.09 11.58 22.21
C GLY A 221 -12.64 12.44 23.36
N PRO A 222 -11.86 12.75 24.41
CA PRO A 222 -12.34 13.58 25.53
C PRO A 222 -12.77 14.99 25.12
N GLN A 223 -12.08 15.61 24.15
CA GLN A 223 -12.41 16.95 23.66
C GLN A 223 -13.71 16.93 22.85
N ILE A 224 -13.90 15.91 22.00
CA ILE A 224 -15.15 15.72 21.27
C ILE A 224 -16.33 15.47 22.21
N GLN A 225 -16.15 14.64 23.24
CA GLN A 225 -17.17 14.40 24.26
C GLN A 225 -17.51 15.69 25.01
N ALA A 226 -16.51 16.52 25.37
CA ALA A 226 -16.75 17.82 25.99
C ALA A 226 -17.53 18.77 25.08
N LEU A 227 -17.21 18.81 23.79
CA LEU A 227 -17.95 19.61 22.80
C LEU A 227 -19.38 19.11 22.63
N ALA A 228 -19.60 17.80 22.57
CA ALA A 228 -20.91 17.18 22.44
C ALA A 228 -21.82 17.40 23.67
N ASN A 229 -21.22 17.38 24.87
CA ASN A 229 -21.92 17.62 26.13
C ASN A 229 -22.07 19.12 26.47
N SER A 230 -21.48 20.02 25.67
CA SER A 230 -21.58 21.45 25.90
C SER A 230 -22.99 21.95 25.56
N MET A 231 -23.65 22.55 26.56
CA MET A 231 -24.99 23.11 26.39
C MET A 231 -25.02 24.34 25.47
N ILE A 232 -23.87 25.00 25.26
CA ILE A 232 -23.78 26.29 24.55
C ILE A 232 -23.03 26.21 23.22
N PHE A 233 -22.22 25.17 22.99
CA PHE A 233 -21.36 25.12 21.80
C PHE A 233 -22.19 25.05 20.51
N SER A 234 -23.20 24.18 20.47
CA SER A 234 -24.08 24.07 19.29
C SER A 234 -24.80 25.38 18.96
N ASP A 235 -25.20 26.13 19.98
CA ASP A 235 -25.85 27.43 19.84
C ASP A 235 -24.86 28.45 19.28
N ARG A 236 -23.61 28.48 19.79
CA ARG A 236 -22.56 29.38 19.29
C ARG A 236 -22.18 29.13 17.85
N VAL A 237 -22.03 27.86 17.46
CA VAL A 237 -21.73 27.49 16.06
C VAL A 237 -22.90 27.90 15.14
N ALA A 238 -24.14 27.72 15.59
CA ALA A 238 -25.32 28.13 14.82
C ALA A 238 -25.50 29.66 14.73
N HIS A 239 -25.10 30.42 15.76
CA HIS A 239 -25.02 31.87 15.71
C HIS A 239 -23.93 32.33 14.75
N SER A 240 -22.74 31.72 14.81
CA SER A 240 -21.62 32.05 13.93
C SER A 240 -21.96 31.94 12.45
N GLN A 241 -22.80 30.98 12.05
CA GLN A 241 -23.22 30.88 10.65
C GLN A 241 -23.96 32.13 10.15
N GLN A 242 -24.59 32.88 11.04
CA GLN A 242 -25.28 34.14 10.78
C GLN A 242 -24.44 35.33 11.27
N GLY A 243 -23.12 35.20 11.25
CA GLY A 243 -22.20 36.26 11.61
C GLY A 243 -22.24 37.45 10.64
N ASN A 244 -21.46 38.48 10.95
CA ASN A 244 -21.47 39.74 10.20
C ASN A 244 -21.07 39.62 8.72
N ASP A 245 -20.35 38.55 8.38
CA ASP A 245 -19.89 38.18 7.04
C ASP A 245 -20.78 37.13 6.35
N ASP A 246 -21.96 36.79 6.90
CA ASP A 246 -22.93 35.92 6.24
C ASP A 246 -23.49 36.59 4.97
N LEU A 247 -23.30 35.93 3.83
CA LEU A 247 -23.75 36.39 2.50
C LEU A 247 -25.19 35.97 2.16
N ASP A 248 -25.90 35.35 3.10
CA ASP A 248 -27.28 34.93 2.87
C ASP A 248 -28.26 36.09 2.74
N THR A 249 -29.16 35.97 1.77
CA THR A 249 -30.17 37.00 1.47
C THR A 249 -31.10 37.31 2.64
N ALA A 250 -31.42 36.34 3.52
CA ALA A 250 -32.28 36.58 4.67
C ALA A 250 -31.59 37.47 5.72
N HIS A 251 -30.27 37.32 5.87
CA HIS A 251 -29.45 38.18 6.73
C HIS A 251 -29.39 39.60 6.17
N ALA A 252 -29.17 39.74 4.86
CA ALA A 252 -29.09 41.05 4.19
C ALA A 252 -30.40 41.87 4.25
N VAL A 253 -31.56 41.21 4.21
CA VAL A 253 -32.88 41.88 4.26
C VAL A 253 -33.50 41.90 5.66
N GLY A 254 -32.83 41.36 6.68
CA GLY A 254 -33.32 41.31 8.05
C GLY A 254 -34.55 40.40 8.26
N ASP A 255 -34.70 39.34 7.48
CA ASP A 255 -35.81 38.38 7.58
C ASP A 255 -35.64 37.48 8.82
N GLN A 256 -36.12 37.98 9.96
CA GLN A 256 -35.99 37.33 11.27
C GLN A 256 -36.60 35.92 11.31
N ALA A 257 -37.68 35.68 10.57
CA ALA A 257 -38.34 34.39 10.54
C ALA A 257 -37.46 33.32 9.86
N LYS A 258 -36.86 33.65 8.71
CA LYS A 258 -35.93 32.74 8.03
C LYS A 258 -34.62 32.57 8.79
N MET A 259 -34.09 33.63 9.39
CA MET A 259 -32.90 33.57 10.24
C MET A 259 -33.10 32.61 11.42
N LEU A 260 -34.25 32.68 12.11
CA LEU A 260 -34.57 31.75 13.19
C LEU A 260 -34.70 30.30 12.72
N LEU A 261 -35.28 30.06 11.54
CA LEU A 261 -35.36 28.72 10.95
C LEU A 261 -33.96 28.17 10.61
N ARG A 262 -33.09 29.00 10.02
CA ARG A 262 -31.69 28.65 9.73
C ARG A 262 -30.94 28.32 11.02
N PHE A 263 -31.06 29.17 12.04
CA PHE A 263 -30.48 28.95 13.37
C PHE A 263 -30.83 27.56 13.92
N ASN A 264 -32.13 27.25 13.99
CA ASN A 264 -32.60 26.00 14.56
C ASN A 264 -32.13 24.77 13.76
N LYS A 265 -32.14 24.87 12.42
CA LYS A 265 -31.63 23.80 11.54
C LYS A 265 -30.15 23.54 11.78
N SER A 266 -29.36 24.60 11.91
CA SER A 266 -27.91 24.51 12.08
C SER A 266 -27.53 24.03 13.47
N ARG A 267 -28.22 24.49 14.50
CA ARG A 267 -28.10 23.95 15.85
C ARG A 267 -28.35 22.44 15.88
N ALA A 268 -29.46 21.99 15.30
CA ALA A 268 -29.81 20.57 15.22
C ALA A 268 -28.81 19.77 14.37
N TYR A 269 -28.23 20.37 13.32
CA TYR A 269 -27.16 19.75 12.56
C TYR A 269 -25.89 19.56 13.41
N VAL A 270 -25.42 20.62 14.08
CA VAL A 270 -24.22 20.60 14.92
C VAL A 270 -24.35 19.56 16.04
N GLN A 271 -25.49 19.53 16.73
CA GLN A 271 -25.76 18.55 17.79
C GLN A 271 -25.69 17.11 17.27
N ARG A 272 -26.35 16.81 16.15
CA ARG A 272 -26.33 15.47 15.55
C ARG A 272 -24.92 15.06 15.13
N GLN A 273 -24.14 15.97 14.52
CA GLN A 273 -22.77 15.66 14.12
C GLN A 273 -21.87 15.42 15.34
N LEU A 274 -21.96 16.23 16.38
CA LEU A 274 -21.19 16.04 17.60
C LEU A 274 -21.55 14.75 18.34
N GLN A 275 -22.83 14.39 18.41
CA GLN A 275 -23.27 13.12 18.97
C GLN A 275 -22.72 11.94 18.15
N ARG A 276 -22.78 12.02 16.82
CA ARG A 276 -22.21 10.98 15.93
C ARG A 276 -20.70 10.84 16.12
N LEU A 277 -19.98 11.95 16.20
CA LEU A 277 -18.55 11.96 16.46
C LEU A 277 -18.25 11.40 17.86
N ALA A 278 -18.92 11.87 18.90
CA ALA A 278 -18.71 11.37 20.26
C ALA A 278 -18.95 9.87 20.38
N ALA A 279 -19.97 9.34 19.69
CA ALA A 279 -20.26 7.92 19.64
C ALA A 279 -19.16 7.10 18.93
N SER A 280 -18.49 7.65 17.91
CA SER A 280 -17.42 6.93 17.22
C SER A 280 -16.12 6.82 18.04
N PHE A 281 -15.99 7.66 19.06
CA PHE A 281 -14.92 7.63 20.07
C PHE A 281 -15.36 6.98 21.39
N ASP A 282 -16.52 6.30 21.45
CA ASP A 282 -16.88 5.50 22.62
C ASP A 282 -16.23 4.10 22.54
N PRO A 283 -15.33 3.74 23.47
CA PRO A 283 -14.69 2.42 23.49
C PRO A 283 -15.59 1.30 24.06
N SER A 284 -16.84 1.60 24.45
CA SER A 284 -17.73 0.61 25.05
C SER A 284 -18.10 -0.52 24.07
N ALA A 285 -18.16 -1.75 24.57
CA ALA A 285 -18.57 -2.90 23.76
C ALA A 285 -19.95 -2.69 23.10
N SER A 286 -20.86 -2.01 23.80
CA SER A 286 -22.17 -1.63 23.26
C SER A 286 -22.11 -0.62 22.12
N ALA A 287 -21.16 0.31 22.10
CA ALA A 287 -20.99 1.25 21.00
C ALA A 287 -20.36 0.57 19.77
N ILE A 288 -19.42 -0.34 20.00
CA ILE A 288 -18.75 -1.13 18.96
C ILE A 288 -19.73 -2.12 18.31
N ASP A 289 -20.58 -2.79 19.08
CA ASP A 289 -21.58 -3.75 18.55
C ASP A 289 -22.73 -3.06 17.78
N ASN A 290 -23.08 -1.83 18.15
CA ASN A 290 -24.18 -1.09 17.52
C ASN A 290 -23.72 -0.15 16.38
N SER A 291 -22.42 0.02 16.17
CA SER A 291 -21.85 0.88 15.13
C SER A 291 -20.67 0.21 14.44
N LEU A 292 -20.88 -0.17 13.18
CA LEU A 292 -19.85 -0.75 12.31
C LEU A 292 -18.70 0.25 12.00
N ASP A 293 -18.90 1.54 12.26
CA ASP A 293 -17.99 2.65 11.88
C ASP A 293 -17.34 3.33 13.10
N THR A 294 -17.01 2.58 14.15
CA THR A 294 -16.22 3.14 15.25
C THR A 294 -14.74 3.25 14.85
N VAL A 295 -14.09 4.35 15.28
CA VAL A 295 -12.64 4.55 15.04
C VAL A 295 -11.84 3.41 15.69
N TYR A 296 -12.33 2.88 16.80
CA TYR A 296 -11.73 1.76 17.52
C TYR A 296 -11.75 0.44 16.74
N LEU A 297 -12.86 0.11 16.07
CA LEU A 297 -12.96 -1.11 15.27
C LEU A 297 -11.97 -1.06 14.10
N LEU A 298 -11.94 0.04 13.36
CA LEU A 298 -11.01 0.21 12.24
C LEU A 298 -9.54 0.20 12.69
N PHE A 299 -9.24 0.85 13.81
CA PHE A 299 -7.91 0.80 14.40
C PHE A 299 -7.52 -0.63 14.79
N GLN A 300 -8.45 -1.41 15.34
CA GLN A 300 -8.21 -2.80 15.70
C GLN A 300 -8.01 -3.68 14.45
N THR A 301 -8.74 -3.46 13.36
CA THR A 301 -8.53 -4.20 12.11
C THR A 301 -7.16 -3.91 11.52
N ILE A 302 -6.72 -2.65 11.51
CA ILE A 302 -5.37 -2.27 11.09
C ILE A 302 -4.30 -2.94 11.97
N LEU A 303 -4.48 -2.94 13.31
CA LEU A 303 -3.56 -3.63 14.20
C LEU A 303 -3.51 -5.14 13.96
N ASN A 304 -4.64 -5.77 13.63
CA ASN A 304 -4.70 -7.19 13.29
C ASN A 304 -3.98 -7.47 11.96
N ALA A 305 -4.17 -6.63 10.94
CA ALA A 305 -3.45 -6.71 9.67
C ALA A 305 -1.92 -6.60 9.88
N ILE A 306 -1.46 -5.67 10.72
CA ILE A 306 -0.05 -5.53 11.08
C ILE A 306 0.50 -6.79 11.77
N ARG A 307 -0.28 -7.39 12.67
CA ARG A 307 0.12 -8.64 13.35
C ARG A 307 0.28 -9.78 12.36
N LEU A 308 -0.67 -9.94 11.43
CA LEU A 308 -0.60 -10.94 10.37
C LEU A 308 0.65 -10.72 9.51
N LEU A 309 0.87 -9.48 9.03
CA LEU A 309 2.06 -9.14 8.25
C LEU A 309 3.38 -9.40 9.01
N SER A 310 3.40 -9.14 10.32
CA SER A 310 4.59 -9.38 11.16
C SER A 310 4.84 -10.87 11.38
N GLN A 311 3.78 -11.66 11.61
CA GLN A 311 3.89 -13.12 11.76
C GLN A 311 4.36 -13.78 10.47
N GLU A 312 3.83 -13.37 9.32
CA GLU A 312 4.26 -13.87 8.01
C GLU A 312 5.72 -13.49 7.70
N TYR A 313 6.11 -12.26 8.04
CA TYR A 313 7.49 -11.81 7.89
C TYR A 313 8.46 -12.68 8.72
N ASP A 314 8.14 -12.93 10.00
CA ASP A 314 8.94 -13.78 10.89
C ASP A 314 8.96 -15.24 10.39
N HIS A 315 7.83 -15.74 9.87
CA HIS A 315 7.73 -17.08 9.29
C HIS A 315 8.63 -17.25 8.06
N VAL A 316 8.64 -16.28 7.14
CA VAL A 316 9.54 -16.33 5.98
C VAL A 316 11.00 -16.22 6.41
N GLN A 317 11.32 -15.33 7.35
CA GLN A 317 12.69 -15.13 7.77
C GLN A 317 13.25 -16.39 8.46
N SER A 318 12.45 -17.03 9.32
CA SER A 318 12.81 -18.32 9.95
C SER A 318 13.00 -19.45 8.93
N GLN A 319 12.09 -19.61 7.95
CA GLN A 319 12.27 -20.58 6.87
C GLN A 319 13.54 -20.32 6.05
N SER A 320 13.89 -19.06 5.78
CA SER A 320 15.11 -18.72 5.04
C SER A 320 16.39 -19.08 5.80
N VAL A 321 16.38 -18.93 7.13
CA VAL A 321 17.50 -19.31 8.01
C VAL A 321 17.61 -20.82 8.05
N ASP A 322 16.49 -21.54 8.19
CA ASP A 322 16.47 -23.00 8.17
C ASP A 322 16.96 -23.56 6.84
N ILE A 323 16.59 -22.99 5.69
CA ILE A 323 17.12 -23.40 4.38
C ILE A 323 18.63 -23.17 4.30
N LYS A 324 19.17 -22.05 4.81
CA LYS A 324 20.62 -21.83 4.85
C LYS A 324 21.34 -22.85 5.73
N VAL A 325 20.75 -23.20 6.88
CA VAL A 325 21.27 -24.24 7.77
C VAL A 325 21.21 -25.62 7.10
N LEU A 326 20.10 -25.94 6.44
CA LEU A 326 19.90 -27.20 5.71
C LEU A 326 20.88 -27.31 4.54
N THR A 327 21.09 -26.22 3.80
CA THR A 327 22.05 -26.14 2.70
C THR A 327 23.48 -26.30 3.22
N GLY A 328 23.83 -25.65 4.34
CA GLY A 328 25.12 -25.85 5.00
C GLY A 328 25.34 -27.27 5.51
N GLN A 329 24.29 -27.94 6.00
CA GLN A 329 24.33 -29.35 6.39
C GLN A 329 24.49 -30.27 5.18
N ILE A 330 23.81 -29.99 4.07
CA ILE A 330 23.96 -30.72 2.80
C ILE A 330 25.37 -30.53 2.25
N ASP A 331 25.91 -29.32 2.25
CA ASP A 331 27.28 -29.04 1.82
C ASP A 331 28.30 -29.77 2.69
N GLN A 332 28.10 -29.84 4.01
CA GLN A 332 28.94 -30.65 4.91
C GLN A 332 28.84 -32.15 4.60
N LEU A 333 27.64 -32.65 4.27
CA LEU A 333 27.39 -34.03 3.86
C LEU A 333 28.08 -34.37 2.52
N LEU A 334 27.96 -33.48 1.54
CA LEU A 334 28.59 -33.59 0.22
C LEU A 334 30.12 -33.44 0.30
N THR A 335 30.64 -32.67 1.25
CA THR A 335 32.09 -32.58 1.51
C THR A 335 32.62 -33.91 2.07
N ARG A 336 31.79 -34.69 2.78
CA ARG A 336 32.11 -36.02 3.32
C ARG A 336 31.64 -37.19 2.45
N TYR A 337 31.11 -36.94 1.24
CA TYR A 337 30.58 -37.99 0.37
C TYR A 337 31.63 -39.07 0.03
N ARG A 338 32.91 -38.71 -0.07
CA ARG A 338 33.99 -39.69 -0.32
C ARG A 338 34.28 -40.64 0.84
N THR A 339 33.78 -40.36 2.04
CA THR A 339 33.93 -41.20 3.24
C THR A 339 32.68 -41.98 3.61
N LEU A 340 31.55 -41.75 2.91
CA LEU A 340 30.33 -42.51 3.11
C LEU A 340 30.46 -43.86 2.37
N GLN A 341 30.82 -44.91 3.12
CA GLN A 341 30.66 -46.28 2.64
C GLN A 341 29.18 -46.60 2.53
N VAL A 342 28.64 -46.55 1.31
CA VAL A 342 27.34 -47.13 1.00
C VAL A 342 27.49 -48.64 1.16
N PRO A 343 26.73 -49.30 2.06
CA PRO A 343 26.80 -50.75 2.20
C PRO A 343 26.51 -51.40 0.85
N ALA A 344 27.45 -52.22 0.36
CA ALA A 344 27.26 -52.94 -0.88
C ALA A 344 26.00 -53.83 -0.76
N PRO A 345 25.15 -53.90 -1.80
CA PRO A 345 23.98 -54.76 -1.78
C PRO A 345 24.43 -56.20 -1.56
N ILE A 346 23.84 -56.87 -0.55
CA ILE A 346 24.08 -58.27 -0.25
C ILE A 346 23.74 -59.09 -1.50
N PRO A 347 24.66 -59.87 -2.08
CA PRO A 347 24.36 -60.72 -3.22
C PRO A 347 23.25 -61.71 -2.83
N GLN A 348 22.20 -61.80 -3.65
CA GLN A 348 21.04 -62.67 -3.43
C GLN A 348 21.33 -64.18 -3.47
N HIS A 349 22.60 -64.58 -3.47
CA HIS A 349 22.99 -65.98 -3.59
C HIS A 349 24.15 -66.28 -2.64
N LEU A 350 23.81 -66.58 -1.39
CA LEU A 350 24.58 -67.52 -0.58
C LEU A 350 23.62 -68.63 -0.11
N PRO A 351 24.07 -69.89 -0.15
CA PRO A 351 23.24 -71.09 -0.06
C PRO A 351 22.63 -71.35 1.32
#